data_AF-A0A956T0F1-F1
#
_entry.id   AF-A0A956T0F1-F1
#
_cell.length_a   1.000
_cell.length_b   1.000
_cell.length_c   1.000
_cell.angle_alpha   90.00
_cell.angle_beta   90.00
_cell.angle_gamma   90.00
#
_symmetry.space_group_name_H-M   'P 1'
#
loop_
_entity.id
_entity.type
_entity.pdbx_description
1 polymer ?
#
loop_
_entity_poly.entity_id
_entity_poly.type
_entity_poly.pdbx_seq_one_letter_code
_entity_poly.pdbx_strand_id
1 'polypeptide(L)'
;MIDTGSITLNTVKAREKLSKFSFPEPGLWVVKILQAAVACGAPEIRFEFLRRKVNIRFANAAGWNADQILNLLTSGQLSSDRALMHLQVGLSGATCAQSEAVAWSCGGKTVRLLPDSAEAVEDDNLDDVVVTAHRVYRGMSLAKRFTSPIRHQFHQTAHEYKALVDRVTVSPIPVFLDSFPLPRRYARNDSELPKIKGYDSEKSTGGKLLAVRALHDIPERKELRYPIVDRIWLSGPEPGIGETDFQTQWWKPEERSTQAVLSLFTAFQKESEVLYVLDGARLTEFQLFELEDTDYSRRLRHILEEGEERFNLSLVLEVSPEQVDLSHFQVRTESLMPVLMQVVPALVGMMESVHNWCVLKWKFGALPTVQAKLKDYSLADFTLLGLGIAMIPLLLGLVGLVVVLSPLAYFFDPEKTLSTDLRARLDPALEKLRDLENDQADYF
;
A
#
# COMPACT_ATOMS: atom_id res chain seq x y z
N MET A 1 13.14 -50.70 12.52
CA MET A 1 13.12 -50.13 11.15
C MET A 1 12.10 -49.02 11.17
N ILE A 2 12.53 -47.77 11.00
CA ILE A 2 11.61 -46.65 10.84
C ILE A 2 11.29 -46.62 9.34
N ASP A 3 10.03 -46.88 8.99
CA ASP A 3 9.53 -46.76 7.62
C ASP A 3 9.57 -45.27 7.23
N THR A 4 10.60 -44.89 6.46
CA THR A 4 10.62 -43.61 5.75
C THR A 4 9.71 -43.73 4.52
N GLY A 5 8.40 -43.62 4.73
CA GLY A 5 7.43 -43.57 3.64
C GLY A 5 7.55 -42.26 2.87
N SER A 6 8.05 -42.30 1.63
CA SER A 6 8.00 -41.16 0.73
C SER A 6 6.57 -40.99 0.20
N ILE A 7 5.90 -39.90 0.56
CA ILE A 7 4.58 -39.56 -0.01
C ILE A 7 4.80 -39.02 -1.43
N THR A 8 4.53 -39.85 -2.44
CA THR A 8 4.60 -39.44 -3.85
C THR A 8 3.23 -38.97 -4.31
N LEU A 9 2.98 -37.66 -4.26
CA LEU A 9 1.71 -37.04 -4.62
C LEU A 9 1.60 -36.83 -6.15
N ASN A 10 0.41 -36.97 -6.75
CA ASN A 10 0.20 -36.68 -8.18
C ASN A 10 0.17 -35.16 -8.41
N THR A 11 1.34 -34.61 -8.71
CA THR A 11 1.66 -33.19 -8.86
C THR A 11 0.97 -32.52 -10.04
N VAL A 12 0.72 -33.25 -11.14
CA VAL A 12 0.00 -32.72 -12.31
C VAL A 12 -1.43 -32.33 -11.93
N LYS A 13 -2.13 -33.22 -11.21
CA LYS A 13 -3.46 -32.91 -10.67
C LYS A 13 -3.43 -31.81 -9.61
N ALA A 14 -2.37 -31.74 -8.81
CA ALA A 14 -2.21 -30.65 -7.85
C ALA A 14 -2.05 -29.30 -8.58
N ARG A 15 -1.20 -29.19 -9.60
CA ARG A 15 -1.02 -27.95 -10.37
C ARG A 15 -2.26 -27.53 -11.14
N GLU A 16 -3.02 -28.48 -11.67
CA GLU A 16 -4.32 -28.18 -12.30
C GLU A 16 -5.34 -27.60 -11.30
N LYS A 17 -5.27 -28.01 -10.02
CA LYS A 17 -6.06 -27.36 -8.96
C LYS A 17 -5.52 -25.98 -8.60
N LEU A 18 -4.20 -25.82 -8.54
CA LEU A 18 -3.54 -24.55 -8.17
C LEU A 18 -3.71 -23.48 -9.25
N SER A 19 -3.83 -23.84 -10.54
CA SER A 19 -4.03 -22.90 -11.65
C SER A 19 -5.31 -22.06 -11.52
N LYS A 20 -6.30 -22.55 -10.77
CA LYS A 20 -7.53 -21.84 -10.42
C LYS A 20 -7.29 -20.58 -9.59
N PHE A 21 -6.11 -20.45 -8.99
CA PHE A 21 -5.70 -19.31 -8.16
C PHE A 21 -4.63 -18.44 -8.85
N SER A 22 -4.63 -18.42 -10.19
CA SER A 22 -3.75 -17.54 -10.95
C SER A 22 -4.19 -16.07 -10.77
N PHE A 23 -3.24 -15.24 -10.32
CA PHE A 23 -3.50 -13.81 -10.10
C PHE A 23 -3.49 -13.03 -11.41
N PRO A 24 -4.25 -11.91 -11.49
CA PRO A 24 -4.21 -11.00 -12.64
C PRO A 24 -2.82 -10.38 -12.81
N GLU A 25 -2.14 -10.09 -11.71
CA GLU A 25 -0.75 -9.62 -11.70
C GLU A 25 0.17 -10.72 -11.11
N PRO A 26 1.25 -11.12 -11.82
CA PRO A 26 2.14 -12.18 -11.36
C PRO A 26 2.79 -11.94 -10.00
N GLY A 27 2.90 -10.69 -9.56
CA GLY A 27 3.52 -10.30 -8.29
C GLY A 27 2.60 -10.39 -7.07
N LEU A 28 1.29 -10.60 -7.21
CA LEU A 28 0.36 -10.52 -6.07
C LEU A 28 0.51 -11.66 -5.05
N TRP A 29 1.21 -12.73 -5.40
CA TRP A 29 1.46 -13.83 -4.49
C TRP A 29 2.25 -13.37 -3.25
N VAL A 30 3.24 -12.47 -3.40
CA VAL A 30 4.01 -11.96 -2.24
C VAL A 30 3.14 -11.11 -1.31
N VAL A 31 2.13 -10.41 -1.86
CA VAL A 31 1.14 -9.66 -1.07
C VAL A 31 0.24 -10.61 -0.29
N LYS A 32 -0.15 -11.75 -0.85
CA LYS A 32 -0.90 -12.79 -0.11
C LYS A 32 -0.11 -13.39 1.05
N ILE A 33 1.20 -13.59 0.88
CA ILE A 33 2.05 -14.06 1.99
C ILE A 33 2.13 -13.00 3.10
N LEU A 34 2.19 -11.70 2.77
CA LEU A 34 2.05 -10.63 3.77
C LEU A 34 0.71 -10.71 4.50
N GLN A 35 -0.40 -10.82 3.77
CA GLN A 35 -1.74 -10.91 4.38
C GLN A 35 -1.82 -12.10 5.35
N ALA A 36 -1.18 -13.24 5.01
CA ALA A 36 -1.08 -14.39 5.90
C ALA A 36 -0.31 -14.07 7.19
N ALA A 37 0.83 -13.36 7.07
CA ALA A 37 1.63 -12.96 8.23
C ALA A 37 0.89 -11.97 9.15
N VAL A 38 0.17 -11.00 8.56
CA VAL A 38 -0.66 -10.07 9.34
C VAL A 38 -1.79 -10.81 10.03
N ALA A 39 -2.54 -11.64 9.30
CA ALA A 39 -3.69 -12.37 9.83
C ALA A 39 -3.28 -13.42 10.88
N CYS A 40 -2.07 -13.98 10.82
CA CYS A 40 -1.57 -14.90 11.85
C CYS A 40 -1.02 -14.19 13.09
N GLY A 41 -0.91 -12.85 13.07
CA GLY A 41 -0.38 -12.06 14.18
C GLY A 41 1.15 -12.01 14.26
N ALA A 42 1.86 -12.21 13.14
CA ALA A 42 3.31 -12.06 13.10
C ALA A 42 3.71 -10.61 13.46
N PRO A 43 4.80 -10.40 14.22
CA PRO A 43 5.23 -9.06 14.60
C PRO A 43 5.85 -8.27 13.44
N GLU A 44 6.39 -8.96 12.43
CA GLU A 44 7.00 -8.40 11.22
C GLU A 44 7.05 -9.48 10.11
N ILE A 45 7.40 -9.05 8.89
CA ILE A 45 7.72 -9.94 7.77
C ILE A 45 8.93 -9.43 6.99
N ARG A 46 9.76 -10.34 6.51
CA ARG A 46 10.96 -10.05 5.74
C ARG A 46 10.91 -10.72 4.37
N PHE A 47 11.22 -9.94 3.35
CA PHE A 47 11.36 -10.37 1.96
C PHE A 47 12.83 -10.20 1.54
N GLU A 48 13.42 -11.24 0.96
CA GLU A 48 14.76 -11.20 0.38
C GLU A 48 14.69 -11.59 -1.10
N PHE A 49 14.98 -10.64 -1.97
CA PHE A 49 14.88 -10.79 -3.41
C PHE A 49 16.26 -11.11 -3.97
N LEU A 50 16.59 -12.40 -3.97
CA LEU A 50 17.87 -12.88 -4.47
C LEU A 50 17.78 -13.17 -5.98
N ARG A 51 18.95 -13.22 -6.62
CA ARG A 51 19.06 -13.42 -8.08
C ARG A 51 18.23 -14.61 -8.61
N ARG A 52 18.13 -15.69 -7.84
CA ARG A 52 17.49 -16.95 -8.27
C ARG A 52 16.36 -17.42 -7.35
N LYS A 53 16.04 -16.68 -6.30
CA LYS A 53 14.98 -17.06 -5.38
C LYS A 53 14.44 -15.85 -4.65
N VAL A 54 13.19 -15.94 -4.22
CA VAL A 54 12.60 -15.03 -3.25
C VAL A 54 12.45 -15.81 -1.96
N ASN A 55 13.08 -15.33 -0.88
CA ASN A 55 12.82 -15.85 0.46
C ASN A 55 11.86 -14.90 1.17
N ILE A 56 10.91 -15.46 1.91
CA ILE A 56 9.99 -14.73 2.76
C ILE A 56 10.00 -15.39 4.13
N ARG A 57 10.09 -14.59 5.19
CA ARG A 57 10.15 -15.09 6.57
C ARG A 57 9.28 -14.25 7.49
N PHE A 58 8.52 -14.93 8.35
CA PHE A 58 7.74 -14.31 9.44
C PHE A 58 7.50 -15.33 10.56
N ALA A 59 7.16 -14.85 11.76
CA ALA A 59 6.94 -15.71 12.92
C ALA A 59 5.73 -16.63 12.74
N ASN A 60 5.85 -17.91 13.12
CA ASN A 60 4.76 -18.88 13.09
C ASN A 60 3.84 -18.76 14.31
N ALA A 61 3.26 -17.57 14.53
CA ALA A 61 2.43 -17.29 15.70
C ALA A 61 1.20 -18.22 15.83
N ALA A 62 0.71 -18.76 14.71
CA ALA A 62 -0.42 -19.68 14.67
C ALA A 62 -0.04 -21.18 14.81
N GLY A 63 1.26 -21.50 14.94
CA GLY A 63 1.72 -22.88 15.19
C GLY A 63 1.47 -23.84 14.02
N TRP A 64 1.53 -23.36 12.77
CA TRP A 64 1.29 -24.17 11.59
C TRP A 64 2.36 -25.24 11.36
N ASN A 65 1.96 -26.34 10.73
CA ASN A 65 2.84 -27.42 10.30
C ASN A 65 2.91 -27.50 8.76
N ALA A 66 4.09 -27.76 8.20
CA ALA A 66 4.29 -27.79 6.75
C ALA A 66 3.46 -28.87 6.02
N ASP A 67 3.20 -30.03 6.66
CA ASP A 67 2.36 -31.11 6.10
C ASP A 67 0.89 -30.69 6.02
N GLN A 68 0.41 -29.94 7.02
CA GLN A 68 -0.95 -29.41 7.00
C GLN A 68 -1.16 -28.50 5.78
N ILE A 69 -0.18 -27.64 5.50
CA ILE A 69 -0.21 -26.75 4.33
C ILE A 69 -0.17 -27.56 3.02
N LEU A 70 0.64 -28.62 2.95
CA LEU A 70 0.68 -29.51 1.78
C LEU A 70 -0.68 -30.19 1.53
N ASN A 71 -1.31 -30.69 2.59
CA ASN A 71 -2.63 -31.32 2.50
C ASN A 71 -3.69 -30.32 2.03
N LEU A 72 -3.62 -29.06 2.47
CA LEU A 72 -4.53 -28.00 2.03
C LEU A 72 -4.33 -27.62 0.56
N LEU A 73 -3.08 -27.44 0.12
CA LEU A 73 -2.78 -27.13 -1.28
C LEU A 73 -3.28 -28.23 -2.24
N THR A 74 -3.28 -29.48 -1.79
CA THR A 74 -3.64 -30.64 -2.62
C THR A 74 -5.12 -31.03 -2.53
N SER A 75 -5.82 -30.64 -1.45
CA SER A 75 -7.26 -30.87 -1.31
C SER A 75 -8.06 -30.10 -2.38
N GLY A 76 -7.64 -28.87 -2.70
CA GLY A 76 -8.37 -27.96 -3.59
C GLY A 76 -9.54 -27.24 -2.91
N GLN A 77 -9.68 -27.38 -1.59
CA GLN A 77 -10.60 -26.60 -0.77
C GLN A 77 -9.85 -25.45 -0.11
N LEU A 78 -10.47 -24.28 -0.02
CA LEU A 78 -9.92 -23.16 0.73
C LEU A 78 -10.08 -23.42 2.24
N SER A 79 -9.04 -23.08 3.00
CA SER A 79 -9.10 -23.09 4.46
C SER A 79 -10.17 -22.14 4.98
N SER A 80 -10.87 -22.49 6.06
CA SER A 80 -11.73 -21.57 6.81
C SER A 80 -10.94 -20.63 7.72
N ASP A 81 -9.70 -20.99 8.07
CA ASP A 81 -8.76 -20.10 8.73
C ASP A 81 -8.28 -19.04 7.72
N ARG A 82 -8.58 -17.77 8.01
CA ARG A 82 -8.23 -16.59 7.20
C ARG A 82 -6.75 -16.53 6.87
N ALA A 83 -5.87 -16.68 7.86
CA ALA A 83 -4.43 -16.54 7.68
C ALA A 83 -3.87 -17.70 6.83
N LEU A 84 -4.34 -18.92 7.10
CA LEU A 84 -3.95 -20.10 6.36
C LEU A 84 -4.49 -20.08 4.91
N MET A 85 -5.67 -19.49 4.70
CA MET A 85 -6.25 -19.25 3.38
C MET A 85 -5.37 -18.29 2.55
N HIS A 86 -4.93 -17.18 3.14
CA HIS A 86 -3.98 -16.27 2.47
C HIS A 86 -2.67 -16.97 2.12
N LEU A 87 -2.12 -17.77 3.04
CA LEU A 87 -0.91 -18.54 2.79
C LEU A 87 -1.10 -19.53 1.65
N GLN A 88 -2.19 -20.30 1.66
CA GLN A 88 -2.53 -21.28 0.63
C GLN A 88 -2.65 -20.61 -0.74
N VAL A 89 -3.36 -19.49 -0.84
CA VAL A 89 -3.56 -18.75 -2.09
C VAL A 89 -2.23 -18.12 -2.56
N GLY A 90 -1.41 -17.59 -1.66
CA GLY A 90 -0.07 -17.08 -1.97
C GLY A 90 0.87 -18.18 -2.49
N LEU A 91 0.94 -19.33 -1.83
CA LEU A 91 1.75 -20.47 -2.28
C LEU A 91 1.27 -20.98 -3.64
N SER A 92 -0.06 -21.07 -3.84
CA SER A 92 -0.64 -21.44 -5.13
C SER A 92 -0.19 -20.50 -6.25
N GLY A 93 -0.31 -19.19 -6.05
CA GLY A 93 0.16 -18.21 -7.03
C GLY A 93 1.67 -18.27 -7.28
N ALA A 94 2.48 -18.48 -6.24
CA ALA A 94 3.93 -18.65 -6.38
C ALA A 94 4.30 -19.85 -7.27
N THR A 95 3.56 -20.95 -7.16
CA THR A 95 3.77 -22.16 -8.00
C THR A 95 3.34 -21.97 -9.46
N CYS A 96 2.37 -21.08 -9.70
CA CYS A 96 1.93 -20.69 -11.03
C CYS A 96 2.85 -19.63 -11.68
N ALA A 97 3.56 -18.83 -10.88
CA ALA A 97 4.41 -17.71 -11.32
C ALA A 97 5.73 -18.11 -12.01
N GLN A 98 5.76 -19.17 -12.82
CA GLN A 98 6.98 -19.67 -13.49
C GLN A 98 8.14 -20.04 -12.52
N SER A 99 7.81 -20.42 -11.28
CA SER A 99 8.79 -20.95 -10.34
C SER A 99 9.20 -22.38 -10.71
N GLU A 100 10.48 -22.69 -10.56
CA GLU A 100 11.05 -24.04 -10.71
C GLU A 100 10.69 -24.91 -9.51
N ALA A 101 10.66 -24.32 -8.32
CA ALA A 101 10.21 -24.98 -7.10
C ALA A 101 9.66 -23.94 -6.14
N VAL A 102 8.71 -24.33 -5.30
CA VAL A 102 8.29 -23.54 -4.14
C VAL A 102 8.45 -24.40 -2.91
N ALA A 103 9.21 -23.93 -1.94
CA ALA A 103 9.39 -24.59 -0.65
C ALA A 103 8.77 -23.75 0.46
N TRP A 104 8.24 -24.42 1.48
CA TRP A 104 7.83 -23.80 2.72
C TRP A 104 8.27 -24.65 3.90
N SER A 105 8.61 -23.96 4.97
CA SER A 105 9.28 -24.52 6.14
C SER A 105 8.59 -23.97 7.38
N CYS A 106 8.02 -24.83 8.22
CA CYS A 106 7.41 -24.47 9.50
C CYS A 106 7.09 -25.73 10.33
N GLY A 107 7.17 -25.61 11.66
CA GLY A 107 6.79 -26.70 12.56
C GLY A 107 7.70 -27.93 12.46
N GLY A 108 9.01 -27.69 12.33
CA GLY A 108 10.03 -28.74 12.30
C GLY A 108 10.18 -29.47 10.96
N LYS A 109 9.52 -28.99 9.90
CA LYS A 109 9.53 -29.68 8.60
C LYS A 109 9.58 -28.69 7.45
N THR A 110 10.27 -29.10 6.39
CA THR A 110 10.34 -28.39 5.12
C THR A 110 9.71 -29.23 4.02
N VAL A 111 8.73 -28.64 3.32
CA VAL A 111 8.12 -29.21 2.12
C VAL A 111 8.59 -28.43 0.92
N ARG A 112 9.01 -29.15 -0.13
CA ARG A 112 9.43 -28.60 -1.42
C ARG A 112 8.56 -29.16 -2.52
N LEU A 113 7.78 -28.28 -3.16
CA LEU A 113 7.01 -28.61 -4.34
C LEU A 113 7.83 -28.32 -5.61
N LEU A 114 8.17 -29.37 -6.33
CA LEU A 114 8.85 -29.37 -7.62
C LEU A 114 7.80 -29.45 -8.75
N PRO A 115 8.20 -29.31 -10.03
CA PRO A 115 7.24 -29.33 -11.14
C PRO A 115 6.48 -30.64 -11.24
N ASP A 116 7.19 -31.76 -10.95
CA ASP A 116 6.70 -33.12 -11.14
C ASP A 116 6.68 -33.95 -9.83
N SER A 117 7.23 -33.44 -8.73
CA SER A 117 7.27 -34.14 -7.44
C SER A 117 7.05 -33.20 -6.25
N ALA A 118 6.79 -33.78 -5.08
CA ALA A 118 6.82 -33.08 -3.80
C ALA A 118 7.76 -33.85 -2.87
N GLU A 119 8.62 -33.14 -2.16
CA GLU A 119 9.57 -33.69 -1.20
C GLU A 119 9.27 -33.07 0.17
N ALA A 120 9.35 -33.88 1.22
CA ALA A 120 9.21 -33.41 2.60
C ALA A 120 10.39 -33.93 3.42
N VAL A 121 11.04 -33.05 4.16
CA VAL A 121 12.24 -33.35 4.94
C VAL A 121 12.08 -32.73 6.32
N GLU A 122 12.44 -33.49 7.36
CA GLU A 122 12.50 -32.98 8.74
C GLU A 122 13.59 -31.91 8.84
N ASP A 123 13.32 -30.84 9.58
CA ASP A 123 14.17 -29.67 9.68
C ASP A 123 14.09 -29.09 11.10
N ASP A 124 15.10 -29.42 11.89
CA ASP A 124 15.13 -29.25 13.35
C ASP A 124 15.16 -27.77 13.83
N ASN A 125 15.16 -26.77 12.93
CA ASN A 125 15.46 -25.37 13.25
C ASN A 125 14.44 -24.34 12.73
N LEU A 126 13.14 -24.58 12.88
CA LEU A 126 12.09 -23.73 12.28
C LEU A 126 10.95 -23.35 13.22
N ASP A 127 11.19 -22.33 14.05
CA ASP A 127 10.12 -21.61 14.77
C ASP A 127 9.33 -20.65 13.85
N ASP A 128 9.94 -20.24 12.73
CA ASP A 128 9.34 -19.30 11.78
C ASP A 128 8.71 -20.03 10.58
N VAL A 129 7.81 -19.33 9.90
CA VAL A 129 7.39 -19.70 8.54
C VAL A 129 8.39 -19.11 7.56
N VAL A 130 9.03 -19.98 6.78
CA VAL A 130 9.92 -19.57 5.68
C VAL A 130 9.35 -20.09 4.36
N VAL A 131 9.08 -19.18 3.42
CA VAL A 131 8.66 -19.52 2.05
C VAL A 131 9.79 -19.17 1.09
N THR A 132 10.19 -20.13 0.26
CA THR A 132 11.22 -19.94 -0.77
C THR A 132 10.68 -20.28 -2.15
N ALA A 133 10.57 -19.28 -3.02
CA ALA A 133 10.24 -19.49 -4.42
C ALA A 133 11.52 -19.50 -5.27
N HIS A 134 11.89 -20.66 -5.83
CA HIS A 134 13.04 -20.83 -6.71
C HIS A 134 12.66 -20.50 -8.16
N ARG A 135 13.48 -19.69 -8.82
CA ARG A 135 13.24 -19.24 -10.20
C ARG A 135 13.92 -20.19 -11.19
N VAL A 136 13.26 -20.43 -12.34
CA VAL A 136 13.78 -21.29 -13.41
C VAL A 136 15.15 -20.84 -13.89
N TYR A 137 16.14 -21.72 -13.71
CA TYR A 137 17.46 -21.55 -14.31
C TYR A 137 17.46 -22.05 -15.75
N ARG A 138 17.34 -21.14 -16.73
CA ARG A 138 17.69 -21.47 -18.12
C ARG A 138 19.20 -21.38 -18.28
N GLY A 139 19.88 -22.53 -18.30
CA GLY A 139 21.31 -22.63 -18.62
C GLY A 139 21.64 -21.85 -19.90
N MET A 140 22.58 -20.90 -19.80
CA MET A 140 22.87 -19.98 -20.90
C MET A 140 24.11 -20.44 -21.66
N SER A 141 23.99 -20.64 -22.97
CA SER A 141 25.15 -20.47 -23.85
C SER A 141 25.51 -18.98 -23.93
N LEU A 142 26.80 -18.66 -24.01
CA LEU A 142 27.33 -17.29 -24.07
C LEU A 142 26.63 -16.43 -25.13
N ALA A 143 26.21 -17.02 -26.25
CA ALA A 143 25.54 -16.35 -27.36
C ALA A 143 24.09 -15.89 -27.07
N LYS A 144 23.39 -16.48 -26.09
CA LYS A 144 21.99 -16.13 -25.74
C LYS A 144 21.87 -15.17 -24.55
N ARG A 145 23.01 -14.63 -24.06
CA ARG A 145 23.05 -13.69 -22.92
C ARG A 145 22.36 -12.36 -23.16
N PHE A 146 22.26 -11.93 -24.41
CA PHE A 146 21.86 -10.56 -24.72
C PHE A 146 20.45 -10.41 -25.33
N THR A 147 19.69 -11.48 -25.58
CA THR A 147 18.51 -11.36 -26.44
C THR A 147 17.13 -11.65 -25.83
N SER A 148 16.97 -12.30 -24.66
CA SER A 148 15.58 -12.52 -24.14
C SER A 148 15.43 -12.98 -22.66
N PRO A 149 16.23 -13.90 -22.09
CA PRO A 149 15.84 -14.58 -20.83
C PRO A 149 16.06 -13.78 -19.54
N ILE A 150 17.12 -12.96 -19.49
CA ILE A 150 17.43 -12.11 -18.32
C ILE A 150 16.29 -11.12 -18.08
N ARG A 151 15.73 -10.56 -19.16
CA ARG A 151 14.60 -9.63 -19.11
C ARG A 151 13.39 -10.24 -18.39
N HIS A 152 13.09 -11.52 -18.62
CA HIS A 152 11.94 -12.18 -17.97
C HIS A 152 12.13 -12.35 -16.45
N GLN A 153 13.32 -12.74 -15.99
CA GLN A 153 13.60 -12.85 -14.55
C GLN A 153 13.59 -11.48 -13.85
N PHE A 154 14.16 -10.46 -14.49
CA PHE A 154 14.05 -9.08 -14.00
C PHE A 154 12.60 -8.59 -14.00
N HIS A 155 11.82 -8.95 -15.02
CA HIS A 155 10.42 -8.56 -15.12
C HIS A 155 9.57 -9.18 -14.02
N GLN A 156 9.75 -10.48 -13.72
CA GLN A 156 9.07 -11.14 -12.60
C GLN A 156 9.44 -10.50 -11.26
N THR A 157 10.74 -10.28 -11.01
CA THR A 157 11.22 -9.59 -9.80
C THR A 157 10.62 -8.19 -9.69
N ALA A 158 10.56 -7.46 -10.81
CA ALA A 158 10.01 -6.11 -10.86
C ALA A 158 8.51 -6.11 -10.56
N HIS A 159 7.75 -7.12 -11.03
CA HIS A 159 6.33 -7.27 -10.70
C HIS A 159 6.11 -7.57 -9.22
N GLU A 160 6.90 -8.49 -8.63
CA GLU A 160 6.84 -8.82 -7.21
C GLU A 160 7.21 -7.59 -6.34
N TYR A 161 8.28 -6.88 -6.72
CA TYR A 161 8.75 -5.68 -6.04
C TYR A 161 7.70 -4.56 -6.12
N LYS A 162 7.17 -4.31 -7.32
CA LYS A 162 6.12 -3.32 -7.55
C LYS A 162 4.87 -3.65 -6.74
N ALA A 163 4.43 -4.91 -6.74
CA ALA A 163 3.26 -5.33 -5.98
C ALA A 163 3.45 -5.09 -4.47
N LEU A 164 4.64 -5.37 -3.91
CA LEU A 164 4.92 -5.03 -2.51
C LEU A 164 4.89 -3.52 -2.28
N VAL A 165 5.70 -2.75 -3.01
CA VAL A 165 5.81 -1.31 -2.78
C VAL A 165 4.47 -0.59 -2.93
N ASP A 166 3.65 -0.99 -3.89
CA ASP A 166 2.37 -0.33 -4.17
C ASP A 166 1.27 -0.71 -3.16
N ARG A 167 1.30 -1.95 -2.63
CA ARG A 167 0.18 -2.52 -1.87
C ARG A 167 0.38 -2.57 -0.37
N VAL A 168 1.61 -2.53 0.16
CA VAL A 168 1.89 -2.88 1.56
C VAL A 168 2.08 -1.70 2.50
N THR A 169 1.96 -0.47 1.99
CA THR A 169 2.15 0.75 2.78
C THR A 169 1.16 0.87 3.94
N VAL A 170 0.01 0.19 3.86
CA VAL A 170 -1.04 0.15 4.89
C VAL A 170 -0.87 -1.02 5.87
N SER A 171 0.27 -1.71 5.86
CA SER A 171 0.51 -2.85 6.74
C SER A 171 0.66 -2.45 8.21
N PRO A 172 -0.07 -3.09 9.14
CA PRO A 172 0.05 -2.80 10.57
C PRO A 172 1.36 -3.34 11.17
N ILE A 173 2.06 -4.23 10.48
CA ILE A 173 3.34 -4.82 10.92
C ILE A 173 4.48 -4.28 10.05
N PRO A 174 5.71 -4.15 10.56
CA PRO A 174 6.87 -3.79 9.75
C PRO A 174 7.09 -4.79 8.61
N VAL A 175 7.30 -4.26 7.41
CA VAL A 175 7.64 -5.03 6.20
C VAL A 175 9.05 -4.67 5.79
N PHE A 176 9.95 -5.64 5.74
CA PHE A 176 11.32 -5.43 5.29
C PHE A 176 11.53 -6.04 3.91
N LEU A 177 12.17 -5.30 3.02
CA LEU A 177 12.59 -5.74 1.70
C LEU A 177 14.10 -5.57 1.57
N ASP A 178 14.82 -6.69 1.42
CA ASP A 178 16.28 -6.72 1.39
C ASP A 178 16.93 -5.98 2.58
N SER A 179 16.35 -6.18 3.78
CA SER A 179 16.70 -5.49 5.04
C SER A 179 16.30 -4.02 5.16
N PHE A 180 15.70 -3.42 4.12
CA PHE A 180 15.18 -2.05 4.19
C PHE A 180 13.70 -2.05 4.63
N PRO A 181 13.33 -1.28 5.67
CA PRO A 181 11.94 -1.16 6.06
C PRO A 181 11.16 -0.38 5.00
N LEU A 182 10.04 -0.94 4.54
CA LEU A 182 9.09 -0.24 3.67
C LEU A 182 8.27 0.78 4.48
N PRO A 183 7.90 1.92 3.89
CA PRO A 183 7.14 2.95 4.57
C PRO A 183 5.75 2.45 4.98
N ARG A 184 5.33 2.77 6.20
CA ARG A 184 3.99 2.44 6.73
C ARG A 184 3.20 3.71 6.98
N ARG A 185 2.06 3.87 6.29
CA ARG A 185 1.20 5.05 6.34
C ARG A 185 -0.16 4.78 5.71
N TYR A 186 -1.20 5.37 6.27
CA TYR A 186 -2.51 5.49 5.61
C TYR A 186 -2.53 6.68 4.64
N ALA A 187 -2.02 7.83 5.09
CA ALA A 187 -1.96 9.02 4.26
C ALA A 187 -0.91 8.86 3.16
N ARG A 188 -1.36 8.96 1.91
CA ARG A 188 -0.52 8.89 0.71
C ARG A 188 0.22 10.20 0.46
N ASN A 189 1.21 10.16 -0.42
CA ASN A 189 1.73 11.39 -1.00
C ASN A 189 0.67 11.97 -1.96
N ASP A 190 0.63 13.28 -2.11
CA ASP A 190 -0.24 13.97 -3.08
C ASP A 190 -0.04 13.47 -4.52
N SER A 191 1.21 13.14 -4.88
CA SER A 191 1.56 12.57 -6.19
C SER A 191 0.84 11.24 -6.47
N GLU A 192 0.49 10.49 -5.43
CA GLU A 192 -0.08 9.15 -5.51
C GLU A 192 -1.61 9.15 -5.67
N LEU A 193 -2.30 10.28 -5.42
CA LEU A 193 -3.76 10.39 -5.60
C LEU A 193 -4.18 10.24 -7.07
N PRO A 194 -5.43 9.81 -7.37
CA PRO A 194 -5.97 9.72 -8.73
C PRO A 194 -5.91 11.07 -9.42
N LYS A 195 -5.53 11.11 -10.71
CA LYS A 195 -5.54 12.35 -11.51
C LYS A 195 -6.90 12.54 -12.17
N ILE A 196 -7.36 13.80 -12.25
CA ILE A 196 -8.54 14.17 -13.02
C ILE A 196 -8.33 13.78 -14.50
N LYS A 197 -9.30 13.08 -15.10
CA LYS A 197 -9.26 12.66 -16.51
C LYS A 197 -9.13 13.89 -17.44
N GLY A 198 -8.17 13.85 -18.36
CA GLY A 198 -7.92 14.95 -19.33
C GLY A 198 -6.96 16.05 -18.85
N TYR A 199 -6.46 15.98 -17.60
CA TYR A 199 -5.40 16.87 -17.12
C TYR A 199 -4.01 16.25 -17.40
N ASP A 200 -3.40 16.67 -18.50
CA ASP A 200 -2.16 16.07 -19.03
C ASP A 200 -0.90 16.79 -18.53
N SER A 201 -0.77 16.88 -17.21
CA SER A 201 0.45 17.44 -16.60
C SER A 201 1.21 16.34 -15.85
N GLU A 202 2.46 16.11 -16.26
CA GLU A 202 3.45 15.31 -15.54
C GLU A 202 3.83 15.92 -14.18
N LYS A 203 3.22 17.05 -13.78
CA LYS A 203 3.54 17.79 -12.55
C LYS A 203 2.27 18.12 -11.76
N SER A 204 1.89 17.25 -10.82
CA SER A 204 1.01 17.71 -9.72
C SER A 204 1.79 18.77 -8.94
N THR A 205 1.53 20.04 -9.24
CA THR A 205 2.20 21.16 -8.58
C THR A 205 1.38 21.52 -7.34
N GLY A 206 1.94 21.27 -6.15
CA GLY A 206 1.52 21.97 -4.93
C GLY A 206 0.44 21.31 -4.04
N GLY A 207 0.13 20.02 -4.21
CA GLY A 207 -0.73 19.33 -3.26
C GLY A 207 -0.02 19.16 -1.91
N LYS A 208 -0.70 19.47 -0.80
CA LYS A 208 -0.22 19.11 0.55
C LYS A 208 -1.26 18.33 1.31
N LEU A 209 -0.78 17.38 2.11
CA LEU A 209 -1.56 16.71 3.13
C LEU A 209 -1.78 17.68 4.29
N LEU A 210 -3.02 18.09 4.50
CA LEU A 210 -3.41 19.05 5.53
C LEU A 210 -3.64 18.39 6.88
N ALA A 211 -4.41 17.31 6.88
CA ALA A 211 -4.91 16.70 8.11
C ALA A 211 -5.16 15.20 7.93
N VAL A 212 -5.02 14.44 9.03
CA VAL A 212 -5.33 13.00 9.09
C VAL A 212 -6.05 12.68 10.39
N ARG A 213 -7.20 11.99 10.29
CA ARG A 213 -8.05 11.66 11.42
C ARG A 213 -8.62 10.24 11.31
N ALA A 214 -8.73 9.55 12.44
CA ALA A 214 -9.46 8.29 12.55
C ALA A 214 -10.98 8.57 12.62
N LEU A 215 -11.77 7.71 11.98
CA LEU A 215 -13.23 7.71 12.10
C LEU A 215 -13.68 6.50 12.92
N HIS A 216 -14.76 6.70 13.66
CA HIS A 216 -15.32 5.77 14.64
C HIS A 216 -16.83 5.59 14.40
N ASP A 217 -17.40 4.60 15.08
CA ASP A 217 -18.85 4.34 15.13
C ASP A 217 -19.52 4.16 13.73
N ILE A 218 -18.78 3.65 12.75
CA ILE A 218 -19.26 3.31 11.40
C ILE A 218 -19.86 1.89 11.42
N PRO A 219 -21.15 1.72 11.11
CA PRO A 219 -21.80 0.41 11.12
C PRO A 219 -21.11 -0.63 10.23
N GLU A 220 -21.05 -1.88 10.69
CA GLU A 220 -20.59 -3.05 9.94
C GLU A 220 -19.13 -2.98 9.42
N ARG A 221 -18.34 -1.96 9.82
CA ARG A 221 -16.94 -1.82 9.43
C ARG A 221 -15.98 -2.47 10.42
N LYS A 222 -14.92 -3.07 9.87
CA LYS A 222 -13.85 -3.72 10.63
C LYS A 222 -12.90 -2.67 11.22
N GLU A 223 -12.24 -3.07 12.29
CA GLU A 223 -11.26 -2.23 12.96
C GLU A 223 -9.96 -2.11 12.14
N LEU A 224 -9.42 -0.90 12.12
CA LEU A 224 -8.14 -0.51 11.56
C LEU A 224 -7.19 -0.09 12.67
N ARG A 225 -5.92 -0.48 12.55
CA ARG A 225 -4.88 -0.06 13.50
C ARG A 225 -4.52 1.41 13.28
N TYR A 226 -4.97 2.31 14.15
CA TYR A 226 -4.57 3.71 14.11
C TYR A 226 -3.94 4.18 15.44
N PRO A 227 -2.81 4.91 15.42
CA PRO A 227 -1.97 5.17 14.25
C PRO A 227 -1.25 3.89 13.79
N ILE A 228 -0.95 3.81 12.49
CA ILE A 228 -0.25 2.64 11.91
C ILE A 228 1.23 2.55 12.35
N VAL A 229 1.83 3.70 12.65
CA VAL A 229 3.15 3.84 13.24
C VAL A 229 3.00 4.69 14.49
N ASP A 230 3.59 4.26 15.59
CA ASP A 230 3.57 5.02 16.84
C ASP A 230 4.15 6.41 16.61
N ARG A 231 3.41 7.43 17.06
CA ARG A 231 3.80 8.83 16.95
C ARG A 231 4.02 9.40 18.33
N ILE A 232 5.03 10.26 18.45
CA ILE A 232 5.17 11.12 19.63
C ILE A 232 4.13 12.21 19.49
N TRP A 233 3.08 12.11 20.30
CA TRP A 233 2.02 13.10 20.36
C TRP A 233 2.47 14.26 21.23
N LEU A 234 2.95 15.33 20.60
CA LEU A 234 3.31 16.55 21.33
C LEU A 234 2.06 17.09 22.05
N SER A 235 2.20 17.30 23.36
CA SER A 235 1.20 17.94 24.21
C SER A 235 1.44 19.45 24.15
N GLY A 236 0.90 20.12 23.14
CA GLY A 236 1.00 21.58 23.02
C GLY A 236 -0.23 22.13 22.31
N PRO A 237 -0.98 23.05 22.93
CA PRO A 237 -1.95 23.84 22.20
C PRO A 237 -1.17 24.90 21.42
N GLU A 238 -1.62 25.11 20.19
CA GLU A 238 -1.25 26.23 19.33
C GLU A 238 0.15 26.18 18.69
N PRO A 239 0.24 26.58 17.41
CA PRO A 239 1.51 26.78 16.75
C PRO A 239 2.38 27.76 17.54
N GLY A 240 3.66 27.43 17.69
CA GLY A 240 4.63 28.41 18.16
C GLY A 240 4.65 29.61 17.21
N ILE A 241 4.65 30.83 17.76
CA ILE A 241 4.72 32.11 17.02
C ILE A 241 5.93 32.18 16.05
N GLY A 242 6.92 31.27 16.19
CA GLY A 242 8.08 31.13 15.32
C GLY A 242 7.99 30.07 14.20
N GLU A 243 6.90 29.30 14.08
CA GLU A 243 6.77 28.30 13.02
C GLU A 243 6.41 28.96 11.68
N THR A 244 7.35 28.91 10.74
CA THR A 244 7.16 29.47 9.39
C THR A 244 6.65 28.45 8.37
N ASP A 245 6.64 27.16 8.70
CA ASP A 245 6.29 26.07 7.79
C ASP A 245 5.04 25.33 8.28
N PHE A 246 4.13 25.02 7.35
CA PHE A 246 2.92 24.27 7.67
C PHE A 246 3.24 22.84 8.11
N GLN A 247 2.71 22.42 9.27
CA GLN A 247 2.73 21.04 9.73
C GLN A 247 1.35 20.39 9.51
N THR A 248 1.35 19.19 8.93
CA THR A 248 0.15 18.36 8.81
C THR A 248 -0.43 18.08 10.18
N GLN A 249 -1.74 18.29 10.34
CA GLN A 249 -2.46 18.05 11.58
C GLN A 249 -2.78 16.55 11.74
N TRP A 250 -2.48 15.96 12.88
CA TRP A 250 -2.77 14.56 13.20
C TRP A 250 -3.60 14.49 14.47
N TRP A 251 -4.74 13.79 14.42
CA TRP A 251 -5.58 13.58 15.60
C TRP A 251 -5.03 12.42 16.42
N LYS A 252 -4.98 12.60 17.74
CA LYS A 252 -4.60 11.51 18.65
C LYS A 252 -5.63 10.37 18.52
N PRO A 253 -5.20 9.10 18.62
CA PRO A 253 -6.12 7.98 18.69
C PRO A 253 -7.04 8.15 19.90
N GLU A 254 -8.33 7.90 19.69
CA GLU A 254 -9.33 7.86 20.76
C GLU A 254 -9.39 6.45 21.37
N GLU A 255 -9.99 6.29 22.56
CA GLU A 255 -10.17 4.98 23.21
C GLU A 255 -11.17 4.06 22.48
N ARG A 256 -11.73 4.50 21.36
CA ARG A 256 -12.69 3.77 20.54
C ARG A 256 -12.00 3.10 19.35
N SER A 257 -12.52 1.95 18.92
CA SER A 257 -12.03 1.26 17.73
C SER A 257 -12.09 2.17 16.50
N THR A 258 -10.99 2.25 15.77
CA THR A 258 -10.92 3.01 14.52
C THR A 258 -11.46 2.14 13.39
N GLN A 259 -12.36 2.64 12.57
CA GLN A 259 -12.97 1.86 11.47
C GLN A 259 -12.65 2.42 10.08
N ALA A 260 -12.24 3.69 10.03
CA ALA A 260 -11.71 4.31 8.82
C ALA A 260 -10.63 5.32 9.17
N VAL A 261 -9.80 5.66 8.18
CA VAL A 261 -8.84 6.77 8.31
C VAL A 261 -9.08 7.75 7.17
N LEU A 262 -9.34 9.01 7.53
CA LEU A 262 -9.61 10.10 6.61
C LEU A 262 -8.38 11.01 6.51
N SER A 263 -7.95 11.30 5.28
CA SER A 263 -6.87 12.23 4.97
C SER A 263 -7.37 13.35 4.07
N LEU A 264 -7.00 14.60 4.38
CA LEU A 264 -7.43 15.82 3.67
C LEU A 264 -6.26 16.45 2.92
N PHE A 265 -6.45 16.83 1.65
CA PHE A 265 -5.42 17.40 0.77
C PHE A 265 -5.89 18.65 0.01
N THR A 266 -4.93 19.46 -0.44
CA THR A 266 -5.15 20.62 -1.35
C THR A 266 -4.76 20.34 -2.81
N ALA A 267 -4.89 19.09 -3.27
CA ALA A 267 -4.30 18.66 -4.54
C ALA A 267 -5.21 18.92 -5.75
N PHE A 268 -5.25 20.16 -6.25
CA PHE A 268 -6.19 20.65 -7.28
C PHE A 268 -6.39 19.81 -8.56
N GLN A 269 -5.40 19.02 -8.97
CA GLN A 269 -5.44 18.17 -10.18
C GLN A 269 -5.75 16.70 -9.86
N LYS A 270 -6.21 16.44 -8.64
CA LYS A 270 -6.49 15.11 -8.12
C LYS A 270 -7.97 14.96 -7.79
N GLU A 271 -8.40 13.71 -7.64
CA GLU A 271 -9.75 13.34 -7.22
C GLU A 271 -9.68 12.69 -5.83
N SER A 272 -10.82 12.71 -5.13
CA SER A 272 -10.98 12.02 -3.86
C SER A 272 -11.14 10.52 -4.10
N GLU A 273 -10.62 9.73 -3.17
CA GLU A 273 -10.55 8.28 -3.30
C GLU A 273 -11.07 7.54 -2.07
N VAL A 274 -11.50 6.30 -2.32
CA VAL A 274 -11.64 5.26 -1.30
C VAL A 274 -10.66 4.15 -1.61
N LEU A 275 -9.85 3.82 -0.61
CA LEU A 275 -8.89 2.75 -0.63
C LEU A 275 -9.36 1.62 0.30
N TYR A 276 -9.67 0.47 -0.30
CA TYR A 276 -10.01 -0.72 0.45
C TYR A 276 -8.77 -1.54 0.78
N VAL A 277 -8.68 -1.94 2.06
CA VAL A 277 -7.55 -2.70 2.60
C VAL A 277 -8.04 -3.98 3.26
N LEU A 278 -7.21 -5.00 3.24
CA LEU A 278 -7.46 -6.28 3.90
C LEU A 278 -6.13 -6.83 4.41
N ASP A 279 -6.05 -7.13 5.71
CA ASP A 279 -4.87 -7.71 6.35
C ASP A 279 -3.59 -6.94 6.02
N GLY A 280 -3.65 -5.61 6.09
CA GLY A 280 -2.49 -4.76 5.87
C GLY A 280 -2.04 -4.63 4.41
N ALA A 281 -2.86 -5.03 3.44
CA ALA A 281 -2.61 -4.83 2.02
C ALA A 281 -3.74 -4.07 1.33
N ARG A 282 -3.37 -3.21 0.38
CA ARG A 282 -4.29 -2.51 -0.52
C ARG A 282 -4.87 -3.48 -1.53
N LEU A 283 -6.20 -3.52 -1.64
CA LEU A 283 -6.89 -4.37 -2.59
C LEU A 283 -7.22 -3.61 -3.87
N THR A 284 -8.07 -2.60 -3.75
CA THR A 284 -8.58 -1.79 -4.85
C THR A 284 -8.80 -0.36 -4.41
N GLU A 285 -8.83 0.53 -5.39
CA GLU A 285 -9.00 1.97 -5.25
C GLU A 285 -10.16 2.38 -6.14
N PHE A 286 -11.04 3.24 -5.63
CA PHE A 286 -12.14 3.83 -6.39
C PHE A 286 -12.18 5.33 -6.18
N GLN A 287 -12.71 6.05 -7.17
CA GLN A 287 -13.06 7.45 -6.98
C GLN A 287 -14.24 7.53 -6.00
N LEU A 288 -14.12 8.37 -4.97
CA LEU A 288 -15.07 8.42 -3.85
C LEU A 288 -16.51 8.63 -4.33
N PHE A 289 -16.70 9.53 -5.30
CA PHE A 289 -18.01 9.93 -5.79
C PHE A 289 -18.47 9.17 -7.06
N GLU A 290 -17.68 8.23 -7.58
CA GLU A 290 -18.17 7.31 -8.63
C GLU A 290 -18.99 6.15 -8.04
N LEU A 291 -18.83 5.89 -6.73
CA LEU A 291 -19.50 4.77 -6.04
C LEU A 291 -20.88 5.14 -5.47
N GLU A 292 -21.22 6.42 -5.38
CA GLU A 292 -22.46 6.93 -4.78
C GLU A 292 -22.99 8.13 -5.55
N ASP A 293 -24.23 8.05 -6.04
CA ASP A 293 -24.92 9.13 -6.74
C ASP A 293 -26.22 9.54 -6.02
N THR A 294 -26.07 9.95 -4.76
CA THR A 294 -27.16 10.53 -3.96
C THR A 294 -27.10 12.05 -4.00
N ASP A 295 -28.18 12.72 -3.63
CA ASP A 295 -28.17 14.19 -3.49
C ASP A 295 -27.10 14.65 -2.49
N TYR A 296 -26.89 13.87 -1.42
CA TYR A 296 -25.87 14.12 -0.42
C TYR A 296 -24.44 14.00 -0.99
N SER A 297 -24.13 12.90 -1.69
CA SER A 297 -22.81 12.69 -2.28
C SER A 297 -22.51 13.72 -3.37
N ARG A 298 -23.52 14.12 -4.17
CA ARG A 298 -23.40 15.20 -5.16
C ARG A 298 -23.12 16.56 -4.52
N ARG A 299 -23.81 16.93 -3.44
CA ARG A 299 -23.52 18.17 -2.71
C ARG A 299 -22.11 18.17 -2.13
N LEU A 300 -21.70 17.07 -1.51
CA LEU A 300 -20.35 16.93 -0.96
C LEU A 300 -19.27 17.02 -2.06
N ARG A 301 -19.48 16.35 -3.21
CA ARG A 301 -18.60 16.45 -4.39
C ARG A 301 -18.51 17.89 -4.88
N HIS A 302 -19.63 18.60 -4.94
CA HIS A 302 -19.65 19.98 -5.41
C HIS A 302 -18.79 20.89 -4.52
N ILE A 303 -18.89 20.72 -3.19
CA ILE A 303 -18.10 21.47 -2.21
C ILE A 303 -16.61 21.16 -2.34
N LEU A 304 -16.26 19.88 -2.57
CA LEU A 304 -14.87 19.43 -2.50
C LEU A 304 -14.13 19.44 -3.84
N GLU A 305 -14.76 19.12 -4.96
CA GLU A 305 -14.05 18.87 -6.22
C GLU A 305 -14.42 19.84 -7.35
N GLU A 306 -15.68 20.30 -7.37
CA GLU A 306 -16.21 21.12 -8.48
C GLU A 306 -16.15 22.62 -8.19
N GLY A 307 -16.16 23.01 -6.92
CA GLY A 307 -16.03 24.41 -6.48
C GLY A 307 -14.64 25.00 -6.68
N GLU A 308 -14.50 26.29 -6.36
CA GLU A 308 -13.22 27.02 -6.37
C GLU A 308 -12.35 26.66 -5.16
N GLU A 309 -12.97 26.11 -4.10
CA GLU A 309 -12.33 25.76 -2.84
C GLU A 309 -11.42 24.55 -2.94
N ARG A 310 -11.75 23.58 -3.81
CA ARG A 310 -11.03 22.33 -4.13
C ARG A 310 -10.23 21.67 -3.00
N PHE A 311 -10.81 20.66 -2.37
CA PHE A 311 -10.15 19.76 -1.42
C PHE A 311 -10.33 18.31 -1.83
N ASN A 312 -9.33 17.48 -1.57
CA ASN A 312 -9.40 16.05 -1.88
C ASN A 312 -9.35 15.23 -0.61
N LEU A 313 -10.09 14.13 -0.62
CA LEU A 313 -10.12 13.17 0.47
C LEU A 313 -9.46 11.86 0.03
N SER A 314 -8.73 11.23 0.95
CA SER A 314 -8.37 9.81 0.83
C SER A 314 -8.94 9.10 2.05
N LEU A 315 -9.81 8.14 1.80
CA LEU A 315 -10.51 7.37 2.81
C LEU A 315 -10.02 5.92 2.77
N VAL A 316 -9.48 5.43 3.87
CA VAL A 316 -9.01 4.05 4.00
C VAL A 316 -10.00 3.23 4.82
N LEU A 317 -10.44 2.08 4.28
CA LEU A 317 -11.43 1.19 4.89
C LEU A 317 -10.94 -0.26 4.90
N GLU A 318 -11.00 -0.94 6.05
CA GLU A 318 -10.80 -2.39 6.11
C GLU A 318 -12.08 -3.10 5.64
N VAL A 319 -11.92 -4.04 4.71
CA VAL A 319 -13.02 -4.90 4.24
C VAL A 319 -13.00 -6.24 4.97
N SER A 320 -14.17 -6.87 5.04
CA SER A 320 -14.28 -8.24 5.52
C SER A 320 -13.92 -9.22 4.40
N PRO A 321 -13.34 -10.41 4.70
CA PRO A 321 -13.00 -11.40 3.68
C PRO A 321 -14.16 -11.80 2.76
N GLU A 322 -15.40 -11.73 3.25
CA GLU A 322 -16.62 -12.07 2.50
C GLU A 322 -16.95 -11.04 1.40
N GLN A 323 -16.43 -9.82 1.54
CA GLN A 323 -16.59 -8.72 0.57
C GLN A 323 -15.56 -8.79 -0.56
N VAL A 324 -14.59 -9.71 -0.48
CA VAL A 324 -13.43 -9.75 -1.37
C VAL A 324 -13.46 -11.00 -2.24
N ASP A 325 -13.34 -10.81 -3.54
CA ASP A 325 -12.85 -11.89 -4.40
C ASP A 325 -11.33 -12.03 -4.18
N LEU A 326 -10.98 -12.94 -3.28
CA LEU A 326 -9.60 -13.18 -2.86
C LEU A 326 -8.70 -13.67 -4.00
N SER A 327 -9.28 -14.24 -5.07
CA SER A 327 -8.54 -14.70 -6.24
C SER A 327 -8.18 -13.55 -7.20
N HIS A 328 -8.97 -12.48 -7.19
CA HIS A 328 -8.82 -11.36 -8.12
C HIS A 328 -8.43 -10.04 -7.46
N PHE A 329 -8.29 -10.00 -6.13
CA PHE A 329 -8.03 -8.76 -5.38
C PHE A 329 -9.10 -7.69 -5.64
N GLN A 330 -10.33 -8.12 -5.92
CA GLN A 330 -11.47 -7.23 -6.18
C GLN A 330 -12.39 -7.18 -4.97
N VAL A 331 -12.97 -6.01 -4.71
CA VAL A 331 -13.93 -5.78 -3.63
C VAL A 331 -15.31 -5.64 -4.25
N ARG A 332 -16.30 -6.34 -3.69
CA ARG A 332 -17.70 -6.14 -4.04
C ARG A 332 -18.12 -4.77 -3.52
N THR A 333 -18.57 -3.90 -4.40
CA THR A 333 -18.95 -2.53 -4.05
C THR A 333 -20.19 -2.51 -3.17
N GLU A 334 -20.12 -1.76 -2.08
CA GLU A 334 -21.22 -1.52 -1.15
C GLU A 334 -21.50 -0.02 -1.08
N SER A 335 -22.65 0.32 -0.49
CA SER A 335 -22.96 1.72 -0.23
C SER A 335 -21.94 2.34 0.73
N LEU A 336 -21.43 3.51 0.35
CA LEU A 336 -20.56 4.35 1.16
C LEU A 336 -21.35 5.37 1.98
N MET A 337 -22.67 5.47 1.82
CA MET A 337 -23.49 6.45 2.53
C MET A 337 -23.28 6.45 4.06
N PRO A 338 -23.28 5.31 4.77
CA PRO A 338 -23.02 5.31 6.21
C PRO A 338 -21.65 5.86 6.59
N VAL A 339 -20.67 5.70 5.69
CA VAL A 339 -19.31 6.22 5.87
C VAL A 339 -19.27 7.72 5.58
N LEU A 340 -19.87 8.18 4.49
CA LEU A 340 -19.95 9.58 4.11
C LEU A 340 -20.63 10.42 5.20
N MET A 341 -21.65 9.86 5.86
CA MET A 341 -22.33 10.45 7.00
C MET A 341 -21.40 10.72 8.20
N GLN A 342 -20.36 9.90 8.41
CA GLN A 342 -19.35 10.13 9.44
C GLN A 342 -18.20 11.01 8.96
N VAL A 343 -17.97 11.07 7.65
CA VAL A 343 -16.91 11.89 7.03
C VAL A 343 -17.20 13.38 7.20
N VAL A 344 -18.44 13.85 7.01
CA VAL A 344 -18.73 15.30 7.02
C VAL A 344 -18.47 15.95 8.39
N PRO A 345 -19.00 15.45 9.52
CA PRO A 345 -18.66 16.01 10.84
C PRO A 345 -17.16 15.99 11.13
N ALA A 346 -16.49 14.89 10.75
CA ALA A 346 -15.05 14.78 10.92
C ALA A 346 -14.28 15.81 10.08
N LEU A 347 -14.74 16.05 8.85
CA LEU A 347 -14.16 17.00 7.90
C LEU A 347 -14.33 18.44 8.36
N VAL A 348 -15.50 18.81 8.89
CA VAL A 348 -15.73 20.14 9.50
C VAL A 348 -14.69 20.38 10.59
N GLY A 349 -14.55 19.46 11.55
CA GLY A 349 -13.55 19.59 12.61
C GLY A 349 -12.10 19.62 12.10
N MET A 350 -11.78 18.87 11.03
CA MET A 350 -10.45 18.91 10.41
C MET A 350 -10.18 20.27 9.75
N MET A 351 -11.14 20.79 8.98
CA MET A 351 -11.01 22.07 8.30
C MET A 351 -10.97 23.26 9.27
N GLU A 352 -11.75 23.23 10.36
CA GLU A 352 -11.69 24.25 11.42
C GLU A 352 -10.31 24.28 12.09
N SER A 353 -9.76 23.11 12.40
CA SER A 353 -8.41 23.00 12.95
C SER A 353 -7.39 23.58 11.98
N VAL A 354 -7.41 23.20 10.69
CA VAL A 354 -6.51 23.78 9.68
C VAL A 354 -6.70 25.29 9.56
N HIS A 355 -7.95 25.77 9.53
CA HIS A 355 -8.28 27.20 9.47
C HIS A 355 -7.66 27.98 10.65
N ASN A 356 -7.72 27.45 11.87
CA ASN A 356 -7.14 28.09 13.05
C ASN A 356 -5.62 28.21 12.97
N TRP A 357 -4.95 27.31 12.23
CA TRP A 357 -3.51 27.36 12.00
C TRP A 357 -3.12 28.31 10.85
N CYS A 358 -4.05 28.65 9.95
CA CYS A 358 -3.81 29.58 8.82
C CYS A 358 -3.54 31.03 9.26
N VAL A 359 -3.61 31.36 10.55
CA VAL A 359 -3.24 32.70 11.08
C VAL A 359 -1.72 32.94 10.99
N LEU A 360 -0.92 31.88 10.89
CA LEU A 360 0.53 32.01 10.71
C LEU A 360 0.90 32.32 9.26
N LYS A 361 2.01 33.03 9.06
CA LYS A 361 2.62 33.23 7.74
C LYS A 361 3.33 31.95 7.29
N TRP A 362 2.60 31.04 6.67
CA TRP A 362 3.21 29.84 6.11
C TRP A 362 4.02 30.16 4.86
N LYS A 363 5.26 29.68 4.84
CA LYS A 363 6.03 29.47 3.62
C LYS A 363 5.84 28.00 3.27
N PHE A 364 5.24 27.72 2.12
CA PHE A 364 5.44 26.39 1.54
C PHE A 364 6.88 26.40 1.05
N GLY A 365 7.80 25.87 1.86
CA GLY A 365 9.21 25.79 1.50
C GLY A 365 9.35 25.31 0.06
N ALA A 366 10.26 25.94 -0.69
CA ALA A 366 10.58 25.49 -2.04
C ALA A 366 10.83 23.98 -1.96
N LEU A 367 10.14 23.21 -2.82
CA LEU A 367 10.37 21.78 -2.96
C LEU A 367 11.90 21.57 -2.99
N PRO A 368 12.46 20.64 -2.19
CA PRO A 368 13.83 20.23 -2.42
C PRO A 368 13.85 19.75 -3.87
N THR A 369 14.44 20.56 -4.75
CA THR A 369 14.75 20.14 -6.10
C THR A 369 15.51 18.83 -5.97
N VAL A 370 15.36 17.93 -6.94
CA VAL A 370 16.08 16.64 -6.94
C VAL A 370 17.60 16.83 -6.69
N GLN A 371 18.15 18.01 -6.99
CA GLN A 371 19.49 18.46 -6.60
C GLN A 371 19.77 18.51 -5.09
N ALA A 372 18.82 18.88 -4.22
CA ALA A 372 19.01 18.92 -2.77
C ALA A 372 19.12 17.50 -2.18
N LYS A 373 18.30 16.54 -2.65
CA LYS A 373 18.42 15.13 -2.23
C LYS A 373 19.61 14.40 -2.84
N LEU A 374 20.12 14.84 -3.99
CA LEU A 374 21.33 14.27 -4.61
C LEU A 374 22.63 14.89 -4.07
N LYS A 375 22.59 16.06 -3.43
CA LYS A 375 23.77 16.68 -2.81
C LYS A 375 24.25 15.95 -1.55
N ASP A 376 23.35 15.22 -0.89
CA ASP A 376 23.67 14.46 0.33
C ASP A 376 24.21 13.05 0.04
N TYR A 377 24.20 12.60 -1.22
CA TYR A 377 24.89 11.39 -1.62
C TYR A 377 26.22 11.76 -2.25
N SER A 378 27.32 11.51 -1.54
CA SER A 378 28.63 11.65 -2.16
C SER A 378 28.79 10.55 -3.22
N LEU A 379 29.47 10.85 -4.33
CA LEU A 379 29.79 9.87 -5.36
C LEU A 379 30.62 8.68 -4.81
N ALA A 380 31.20 8.82 -3.61
CA ALA A 380 31.94 7.78 -2.90
C ALA A 380 31.03 6.76 -2.18
N ASP A 381 29.77 7.10 -1.91
CA ASP A 381 28.80 6.17 -1.30
C ASP A 381 28.24 5.17 -2.32
N PHE A 382 28.25 5.55 -3.61
CA PHE A 382 27.83 4.70 -4.73
C PHE A 382 28.91 3.71 -5.19
N THR A 383 30.18 3.90 -4.83
CA THR A 383 31.26 2.96 -5.18
C THR A 383 31.40 1.79 -4.20
N LEU A 384 30.78 1.86 -3.01
CA LEU A 384 30.85 0.81 -1.97
C LEU A 384 29.83 -0.33 -2.14
N LEU A 385 28.79 -0.13 -2.96
CA LEU A 385 27.85 -1.17 -3.38
C LEU A 385 28.36 -1.88 -4.65
N GLY A 386 29.45 -2.63 -4.48
CA GLY A 386 29.99 -3.49 -5.52
C GLY A 386 29.07 -4.66 -5.85
N LEU A 387 28.15 -4.49 -6.80
CA LEU A 387 27.63 -5.49 -7.76
C LEU A 387 26.38 -4.96 -8.48
N GLY A 388 26.54 -4.34 -9.67
CA GLY A 388 25.38 -4.04 -10.55
C GLY A 388 25.49 -2.88 -11.55
N ILE A 389 26.68 -2.32 -11.82
CA ILE A 389 26.88 -1.01 -12.49
C ILE A 389 26.62 -0.99 -14.02
N ALA A 390 26.13 -2.06 -14.66
CA ALA A 390 25.98 -2.03 -16.12
C ALA A 390 24.76 -1.24 -16.66
N MET A 391 23.81 -0.80 -15.82
CA MET A 391 22.52 -0.24 -16.28
C MET A 391 22.17 1.17 -15.76
N ILE A 392 22.94 1.70 -14.81
CA ILE A 392 22.64 2.98 -14.13
C ILE A 392 22.96 4.22 -15.00
N PRO A 393 24.07 4.27 -15.79
CA PRO A 393 24.36 5.44 -16.63
C PRO A 393 23.33 5.68 -17.74
N LEU A 394 22.65 4.62 -18.20
CA LEU A 394 21.62 4.71 -19.24
C LEU A 394 20.30 5.29 -18.70
N LEU A 395 20.00 5.06 -17.43
CA LEU A 395 18.83 5.62 -16.73
C LEU A 395 19.05 7.09 -16.32
N LEU A 396 20.26 7.47 -15.93
CA LEU A 396 20.59 8.84 -15.53
C LEU A 396 20.74 9.80 -16.72
N GLY A 397 21.22 9.32 -17.88
CA GLY A 397 21.40 10.14 -19.08
C GLY A 397 20.11 10.65 -19.72
N LEU A 398 18.98 9.96 -19.51
CA LEU A 398 17.68 10.30 -20.10
C LEU A 398 16.82 11.21 -19.20
N VAL A 399 17.01 11.15 -17.87
CA VAL A 399 16.29 11.99 -16.91
C VAL A 399 16.94 13.37 -16.78
N GLY A 400 18.25 13.49 -17.03
CA GLY A 400 19.00 14.74 -16.86
C GLY A 400 18.72 15.85 -17.88
N LEU A 401 18.27 15.52 -19.09
CA LEU A 401 18.17 16.51 -20.19
C LEU A 401 16.80 17.22 -20.28
N VAL A 402 15.73 16.60 -19.78
CA VAL A 402 14.36 17.15 -19.88
C VAL A 402 14.03 18.14 -18.74
N VAL A 403 14.83 18.15 -17.67
CA VAL A 403 14.57 18.95 -16.45
C VAL A 403 15.08 20.40 -16.54
N VAL A 404 15.92 20.74 -17.52
CA VAL A 404 16.74 21.96 -17.45
C VAL A 404 16.09 23.22 -18.05
N LEU A 405 15.00 23.16 -18.82
CA LEU A 405 14.58 24.33 -19.62
C LEU A 405 13.16 24.91 -19.42
N SER A 406 12.37 24.50 -18.42
CA SER A 406 11.00 25.03 -18.25
C SER A 406 10.50 25.36 -16.82
N PRO A 407 11.18 26.19 -16.00
CA PRO A 407 10.51 26.73 -14.80
C PRO A 407 10.62 28.26 -14.57
N LEU A 408 10.96 29.08 -15.56
CA LEU A 408 11.30 30.50 -15.28
C LEU A 408 10.16 31.53 -15.40
N ALA A 409 8.91 31.16 -15.73
CA ALA A 409 7.89 32.16 -16.08
C ALA A 409 6.59 32.18 -15.24
N TYR A 410 6.46 31.36 -14.19
CA TYR A 410 5.26 31.37 -13.33
C TYR A 410 5.52 31.47 -11.82
N PHE A 411 6.78 31.51 -11.42
CA PHE A 411 7.19 31.75 -10.05
C PHE A 411 7.64 33.19 -9.96
N PHE A 412 6.86 34.07 -9.34
CA PHE A 412 7.29 35.21 -8.49
C PHE A 412 6.09 36.11 -8.23
N ASP A 413 5.31 35.80 -7.19
CA ASP A 413 4.73 36.84 -6.35
C ASP A 413 4.96 36.48 -4.87
N PRO A 414 6.13 36.87 -4.31
CA PRO A 414 6.50 36.57 -2.93
C PRO A 414 5.65 37.31 -1.87
N GLU A 415 4.70 38.16 -2.28
CA GLU A 415 3.82 38.92 -1.37
C GLU A 415 2.49 38.21 -1.05
N LYS A 416 2.05 37.22 -1.85
CA LYS A 416 0.87 36.40 -1.50
C LYS A 416 1.25 35.30 -0.51
N THR A 417 0.94 35.52 0.77
CA THR A 417 1.02 34.46 1.78
C THR A 417 -0.01 33.37 1.47
N LEU A 418 0.45 32.16 1.11
CA LEU A 418 -0.39 30.99 0.81
C LEU A 418 -1.39 30.64 1.92
N SER A 419 -1.09 30.99 3.18
CA SER A 419 -2.04 30.82 4.28
C SER A 419 -3.30 31.68 4.13
N THR A 420 -3.19 32.88 3.52
CA THR A 420 -4.32 33.75 3.21
C THR A 420 -5.19 33.17 2.09
N ASP A 421 -4.57 32.59 1.06
CA ASP A 421 -5.26 31.91 -0.03
C ASP A 421 -6.00 30.66 0.46
N LEU A 422 -5.33 29.83 1.27
CA LEU A 422 -5.97 28.66 1.87
C LEU A 422 -7.13 29.06 2.79
N ARG A 423 -6.96 30.12 3.59
CA ARG A 423 -8.03 30.62 4.46
C ARG A 423 -9.26 31.08 3.66
N ALA A 424 -9.03 31.85 2.59
CA ALA A 424 -10.11 32.33 1.72
C ALA A 424 -10.90 31.19 1.05
N ARG A 425 -10.29 29.99 0.92
CA ARG A 425 -10.96 28.78 0.42
C ARG A 425 -11.61 27.95 1.52
N LEU A 426 -11.03 27.93 2.72
CA LEU A 426 -11.57 27.20 3.87
C LEU A 426 -12.88 27.81 4.38
N ASP A 427 -12.98 29.14 4.44
CA ASP A 427 -14.17 29.84 4.93
C ASP A 427 -15.46 29.43 4.20
N PRO A 428 -15.56 29.54 2.85
CA PRO A 428 -16.75 29.14 2.12
C PRO A 428 -16.98 27.62 2.11
N ALA A 429 -15.91 26.81 2.14
CA ALA A 429 -16.04 25.35 2.23
C ALA A 429 -16.64 24.92 3.59
N LEU A 430 -16.17 25.53 4.68
CA LEU A 430 -16.65 25.27 6.04
C LEU A 430 -18.12 25.66 6.20
N GLU A 431 -18.53 26.81 5.65
CA GLU A 431 -19.94 27.24 5.64
C GLU A 431 -20.83 26.19 4.96
N LYS A 432 -20.49 25.81 3.73
CA LYS A 432 -21.25 24.80 2.96
C LYS A 432 -21.26 23.42 3.61
N LEU A 433 -20.17 23.02 4.26
CA LEU A 433 -20.09 21.73 4.97
C LEU A 433 -20.93 21.71 6.25
N ARG A 434 -20.98 22.82 6.99
CA ARG A 434 -21.85 22.93 8.17
C ARG A 434 -23.32 22.90 7.78
N ASP A 435 -23.69 23.53 6.67
CA ASP A 435 -25.05 23.42 6.13
C ASP A 435 -25.38 21.96 5.80
N LEU A 436 -24.46 21.25 5.12
CA LEU A 436 -24.63 19.83 4.80
C LEU A 436 -24.68 18.92 6.05
N GLU A 437 -23.92 19.25 7.10
CA GLU A 437 -23.93 18.56 8.39
C GLU A 437 -25.27 18.74 9.12
N ASN A 438 -25.84 19.95 9.09
CA ASN A 438 -27.14 20.22 9.71
C ASN A 438 -28.30 19.53 8.96
N ASP A 439 -28.21 19.46 7.63
CA ASP A 439 -29.18 18.78 6.77
C ASP A 439 -29.12 17.25 6.90
N GLN A 440 -28.12 16.70 7.60
CA GLN A 440 -27.93 15.25 7.76
C GLN A 440 -29.15 14.56 8.39
N ALA A 441 -29.93 15.27 9.21
CA ALA A 441 -31.16 14.77 9.81
C ALA A 441 -32.25 14.40 8.79
N ASP A 442 -32.24 15.02 7.60
CA ASP A 442 -33.25 14.80 6.56
C ASP A 442 -32.97 13.55 5.69
N TYR A 443 -31.81 12.90 5.89
CA TYR A 443 -31.38 11.71 5.14
C TYR A 443 -31.52 10.40 5.93
N PHE A 444 -32.09 10.43 7.14
CA PHE A 444 -32.35 9.28 8.02
C PHE A 444 -33.79 8.76 7.97
#